data_AF-A0A2N0D2Q0-F1
#
_entry.id   AF-A0A2N0D2Q0-F1
#
_cell.length_a   1.000
_cell.length_b   1.000
_cell.length_c   1.000
_cell.angle_alpha   90.00
_cell.angle_beta   90.00
_cell.angle_gamma   90.00
#
_symmetry.space_group_name_H-M   'P 1'
#
loop_
_entity.id
_entity.type
_entity.pdbx_description
1 polymer ?
#
loop_
_entity_poly.entity_id
_entity_poly.type
_entity_poly.pdbx_seq_one_letter_code
_entity_poly.pdbx_strand_id
1 'polypeptide(L)'
;MSKLTEKLHEQSVATGVTQADIARELNITQQAVNNLFNGRAKSSAYWREIARMLAIEEQEMRQLMIASGRDPERNAKLPPSVTNSLKERVGVAEPPSARMAEVIPMSKPSKMIPVLGEVVGGDDGEYIFNGQVQDYIACPPSLANVANAYAVWVDGESMSPRYRPGELVYVHPARPARRGDDVVVQVHPREEGMSPLGYIKEYVGWAGNRLVLKQYNPEKKIEFDRDSVVSVHPIILSGKYS
;
A
#
# COMPACT_ATOMS: atom_id res chain seq x y z
N MET A 1 20.01 46.07 -0.61
CA MET A 1 19.53 44.96 -1.46
C MET A 1 20.60 43.87 -1.44
N SER A 2 20.32 42.62 -1.84
CA SER A 2 21.38 41.60 -1.87
C SER A 2 22.16 41.71 -3.19
N LYS A 3 23.46 41.36 -3.17
CA LYS A 3 24.30 41.38 -4.39
C LYS A 3 23.70 40.55 -5.54
N LEU A 4 22.97 39.48 -5.20
CA LEU A 4 22.20 38.68 -6.17
C LEU A 4 21.08 39.49 -6.84
N THR A 5 20.28 40.24 -6.07
CA THR A 5 19.15 41.01 -6.63
C THR A 5 19.63 42.13 -7.54
N GLU A 6 20.74 42.78 -7.19
CA GLU A 6 21.37 43.83 -8.02
C GLU A 6 21.88 43.25 -9.34
N LYS A 7 22.60 42.11 -9.30
CA LYS A 7 23.11 41.42 -10.49
C LYS A 7 21.99 40.95 -11.43
N LEU A 8 20.89 40.44 -10.89
CA LEU A 8 19.73 40.01 -11.68
C LEU A 8 19.07 41.17 -12.45
N HIS A 9 18.93 42.33 -11.80
CA HIS A 9 18.39 43.52 -12.45
C HIS A 9 19.36 44.10 -13.49
N GLU A 10 20.65 44.17 -13.18
CA GLU A 10 21.69 44.62 -14.11
C GLU A 10 21.71 43.77 -15.40
N GLN A 11 21.68 42.45 -15.26
CA GLN A 11 21.76 41.53 -16.39
C GLN A 11 20.45 41.45 -17.18
N SER A 12 19.30 41.66 -16.53
CA SER A 12 18.01 41.80 -17.24
C SER A 12 18.00 43.03 -18.16
N VAL A 13 18.62 44.14 -17.74
CA VAL A 13 18.78 45.33 -18.59
C VAL A 13 19.81 45.08 -19.70
N ALA A 14 20.94 44.46 -19.38
CA ALA A 14 22.02 44.22 -20.35
C ALA A 14 21.63 43.24 -21.47
N THR A 15 20.87 42.19 -21.15
CA THR A 15 20.41 41.18 -22.11
C THR A 15 19.10 41.54 -22.80
N GLY A 16 18.37 42.55 -22.30
CA GLY A 16 17.03 42.91 -22.76
C GLY A 16 15.95 41.89 -22.39
N VAL A 17 16.29 40.86 -21.61
CA VAL A 17 15.37 39.81 -21.18
C VAL A 17 14.55 40.31 -20.00
N THR A 18 13.23 40.42 -20.17
CA THR A 18 12.34 40.89 -19.11
C THR A 18 11.92 39.77 -18.17
N GLN A 19 11.46 40.11 -16.97
CA GLN A 19 10.87 39.13 -16.04
C GLN A 19 9.65 38.40 -16.63
N ALA A 20 8.92 39.05 -17.55
CA ALA A 20 7.78 38.44 -18.25
C ALA A 20 8.24 37.39 -19.27
N ASP A 21 9.38 37.61 -19.94
CA ASP A 21 9.95 36.65 -20.87
C ASP A 21 10.50 35.42 -20.13
N ILE A 22 11.13 35.63 -18.97
CA ILE A 22 11.55 34.54 -18.07
C ILE A 22 10.34 33.71 -17.62
N ALA A 23 9.25 34.37 -17.23
CA ALA A 23 8.03 33.68 -16.80
C ALA A 23 7.42 32.83 -17.94
N ARG A 24 7.38 33.40 -19.15
CA ARG A 24 6.83 32.73 -20.35
C ARG A 24 7.69 31.54 -20.77
N GLU A 25 8.99 31.72 -20.87
CA GLU A 25 9.93 30.69 -21.35
C GLU A 25 10.00 29.49 -20.40
N LEU A 26 9.96 29.76 -19.09
CA LEU A 26 10.07 28.72 -18.06
C LEU A 26 8.71 28.15 -17.64
N ASN A 27 7.61 28.64 -18.23
CA ASN A 27 6.24 28.28 -17.88
C ASN A 27 5.95 28.40 -16.37
N ILE A 28 6.37 29.51 -15.77
CA ILE A 28 6.17 29.83 -14.34
C ILE A 28 5.41 31.15 -14.18
N THR A 29 4.85 31.38 -13.01
CA THR A 29 4.11 32.61 -12.74
C THR A 29 5.05 33.83 -12.70
N GLN A 30 4.60 34.96 -13.26
CA GLN A 30 5.34 36.22 -13.17
C GLN A 30 5.63 36.64 -11.71
N GLN A 31 4.72 36.28 -10.80
CA GLN A 31 4.89 36.49 -9.36
C GLN A 31 6.07 35.69 -8.78
N ALA A 32 6.33 34.47 -9.26
CA ALA A 32 7.47 33.68 -8.83
C ALA A 32 8.80 34.32 -9.27
N VAL A 33 8.87 34.83 -10.51
CA VAL A 33 10.03 35.56 -11.02
C VAL A 33 10.26 36.85 -10.23
N ASN A 34 9.20 37.63 -10.00
CA ASN A 34 9.27 38.86 -9.22
C ASN A 34 9.73 38.62 -7.77
N ASN A 35 9.30 37.52 -7.15
CA ASN A 35 9.74 37.13 -5.81
C ASN A 35 11.22 36.75 -5.77
N LEU A 36 11.77 36.18 -6.84
CA LEU A 36 13.21 35.89 -6.95
C LEU A 36 14.03 37.18 -7.10
N PHE A 37 13.63 38.07 -8.02
CA PHE A 37 14.31 39.34 -8.29
C PHE A 37 14.33 40.28 -7.08
N ASN A 38 13.25 40.28 -6.28
CA ASN A 38 13.19 41.05 -5.04
C ASN A 38 13.71 40.29 -3.81
N GLY A 39 14.13 39.05 -4.02
CA GLY A 39 14.74 38.25 -2.97
C GLY A 39 13.84 37.77 -1.84
N ARG A 40 12.54 37.67 -2.13
CA ARG A 40 11.53 37.08 -1.25
C ARG A 40 11.48 35.55 -1.37
N ALA A 41 12.05 34.98 -2.42
CA ALA A 41 12.16 33.53 -2.60
C ALA A 41 13.35 32.94 -1.83
N LYS A 42 13.12 31.86 -1.07
CA LYS A 42 14.17 31.12 -0.33
C LYS A 42 15.11 30.32 -1.26
N SER A 43 14.61 29.89 -2.41
CA SER A 43 15.36 29.25 -3.51
C SER A 43 14.47 29.22 -4.77
N SER A 44 15.05 28.99 -5.95
CA SER A 44 14.32 28.73 -7.19
C SER A 44 14.83 27.44 -7.81
N ALA A 45 13.94 26.54 -8.21
CA ALA A 45 14.31 25.34 -8.97
C ALA A 45 14.86 25.68 -10.38
N TYR A 46 14.60 26.90 -10.85
CA TYR A 46 14.90 27.37 -12.21
C TYR A 46 16.10 28.31 -12.29
N TRP A 47 16.91 28.36 -11.23
CA TRP A 47 18.01 29.34 -11.13
C TRP A 47 19.06 29.17 -12.23
N ARG A 48 19.28 27.94 -12.73
CA ARG A 48 20.22 27.64 -13.82
C ARG A 48 19.70 28.17 -15.16
N GLU A 49 18.42 27.97 -15.43
CA GLU A 49 17.77 28.45 -16.64
C GLU A 49 17.68 29.98 -16.64
N ILE A 50 17.38 30.59 -15.49
CA ILE A 50 17.40 32.04 -15.32
C ILE A 50 18.81 32.60 -15.51
N ALA A 51 19.83 31.94 -14.96
CA ALA A 51 21.24 32.33 -15.17
C ALA A 51 21.59 32.31 -16.66
N ARG A 52 21.21 31.23 -17.37
CA ARG A 52 21.44 31.09 -18.81
C ARG A 52 20.73 32.19 -19.61
N MET A 53 19.45 32.47 -19.32
CA MET A 53 18.69 33.53 -20.01
C MET A 53 19.29 34.92 -19.79
N LEU A 54 19.81 35.17 -18.59
CA LEU A 54 20.45 36.43 -18.22
C LEU A 54 21.95 36.47 -18.53
N ALA A 55 22.49 35.47 -19.23
CA ALA A 55 23.92 35.35 -19.54
C ALA A 55 24.84 35.45 -18.31
N ILE A 56 24.36 35.02 -17.14
CA ILE A 56 25.15 34.90 -15.91
C ILE A 56 25.78 33.51 -15.88
N GLU A 57 27.08 33.45 -15.61
CA GLU A 57 27.79 32.19 -15.48
C GLU A 57 27.24 31.39 -14.28
N GLU A 58 27.12 30.06 -14.42
CA GLU A 58 26.42 29.21 -13.46
C GLU A 58 27.09 29.23 -12.08
N GLN A 59 28.42 29.19 -12.02
CA GLN A 59 29.16 29.26 -10.76
C GLN A 59 29.01 30.64 -10.10
N GLU A 60 29.05 31.73 -10.86
CA GLU A 60 28.82 33.10 -10.39
C GLU A 60 27.42 33.25 -9.77
N MET A 61 26.37 32.83 -10.50
CA MET A 61 24.99 32.84 -9.99
C MET A 61 24.85 32.03 -8.70
N ARG A 62 25.47 30.85 -8.65
CA ARG A 62 25.45 29.97 -7.48
C ARG A 62 26.14 30.61 -6.28
N GLN A 63 27.30 31.23 -6.46
CA GLN A 63 27.99 31.94 -5.39
C GLN A 63 27.15 33.11 -4.84
N LEU A 64 26.51 33.88 -5.71
CA LEU A 64 25.62 34.99 -5.31
C LEU A 64 24.38 34.50 -4.54
N MET A 65 23.83 33.35 -4.92
CA MET A 65 22.73 32.70 -4.22
C MET A 65 23.13 32.20 -2.84
N ILE A 66 24.28 31.53 -2.72
CA ILE A 66 24.83 31.07 -1.43
C ILE A 66 25.12 32.26 -0.52
N ALA A 67 25.77 33.30 -1.03
CA ALA A 67 26.06 34.53 -0.28
C ALA A 67 24.79 35.27 0.20
N SER A 68 23.67 35.07 -0.49
CA SER A 68 22.36 35.61 -0.11
C SER A 68 21.55 34.66 0.80
N GLY A 69 22.13 33.55 1.26
CA GLY A 69 21.47 32.55 2.11
C GLY A 69 20.42 31.68 1.39
N ARG A 70 20.51 31.58 0.06
CA ARG A 70 19.54 30.92 -0.83
C ARG A 70 20.17 29.76 -1.57
N ASP A 71 20.66 28.75 -0.85
CA ASP A 71 21.32 27.61 -1.47
C ASP A 71 20.36 26.83 -2.40
N PRO A 72 20.62 26.78 -3.72
CA PRO A 72 19.77 26.07 -4.66
C PRO A 72 19.81 24.55 -4.54
N GLU A 73 20.88 23.99 -3.97
CA GLU A 73 21.09 22.53 -3.90
C GLU A 73 20.39 21.90 -2.68
N ARG A 74 20.03 22.70 -1.67
CA ARG A 74 19.32 22.23 -0.48
C ARG A 74 17.86 21.82 -0.76
N ASN A 75 17.32 22.14 -1.94
CA ASN A 75 15.96 21.81 -2.40
C ASN A 75 15.87 21.54 -3.93
N ALA A 76 16.84 20.84 -4.52
CA ALA A 76 16.85 20.62 -5.97
C ALA A 76 15.84 19.52 -6.41
N LYS A 77 14.75 19.91 -7.07
CA LYS A 77 14.06 19.03 -8.03
C LYS A 77 14.79 19.15 -9.38
N LEU A 78 15.04 18.02 -10.05
CA LEU A 78 15.74 17.99 -11.34
C LEU A 78 14.97 18.82 -12.41
N PRO A 79 15.69 19.53 -13.29
CA PRO A 79 15.06 20.39 -14.29
C PRO A 79 14.37 19.61 -15.42
N PRO A 80 13.29 20.16 -16.01
CA PRO A 80 12.52 19.56 -17.10
C PRO A 80 13.33 19.32 -18.39
N SER A 81 14.39 20.10 -18.61
CA SER A 81 15.28 19.99 -19.77
C SER A 81 16.11 18.70 -19.77
N VAL A 82 16.61 18.29 -18.60
CA VAL A 82 17.33 17.01 -18.43
C VAL A 82 16.36 15.83 -18.54
N THR A 83 15.14 15.97 -18.02
CA THR A 83 14.11 14.93 -18.15
C THR A 83 13.60 14.77 -19.58
N ASN A 84 13.50 15.84 -20.37
CA ASN A 84 13.10 15.76 -21.77
C ASN A 84 14.18 15.13 -22.66
N SER A 85 15.46 15.49 -22.49
CA SER A 85 16.54 14.89 -23.29
C SER A 85 16.78 13.40 -22.97
N LEU A 86 16.46 12.95 -21.76
CA LEU A 86 16.44 11.53 -21.40
C LEU A 86 15.26 10.79 -22.04
N LYS A 87 14.10 11.45 -22.16
CA LYS A 87 12.89 10.92 -22.80
C LYS A 87 13.03 10.72 -24.32
N GLU A 88 13.85 11.55 -24.98
CA GLU A 88 14.11 11.43 -26.43
C GLU A 88 15.14 10.34 -26.77
N ARG A 89 16.11 10.06 -25.88
CA ARG A 89 17.14 9.03 -26.10
C ARG A 89 16.69 7.62 -25.73
N VAL A 90 15.71 7.50 -24.84
CA VAL A 90 15.04 6.24 -24.51
C VAL A 90 13.80 6.16 -25.38
N GLY A 91 13.95 5.61 -26.58
CA GLY A 91 12.85 5.40 -27.53
C GLY A 91 11.62 4.86 -26.81
N VAL A 92 10.45 5.42 -27.14
CA VAL A 92 9.12 5.26 -26.51
C VAL A 92 8.96 3.92 -25.79
N ALA A 93 9.50 3.81 -24.58
CA ALA A 93 9.13 2.75 -23.68
C ALA A 93 7.71 3.09 -23.28
N GLU A 94 6.76 2.24 -23.65
CA GLU A 94 5.39 2.38 -23.17
C GLU A 94 5.44 2.60 -21.67
N PRO A 95 4.72 3.61 -21.16
CA PRO A 95 4.74 3.86 -19.74
C PRO A 95 4.27 2.60 -19.00
N PRO A 96 4.83 2.30 -17.81
CA PRO A 96 4.41 1.13 -17.04
C PRO A 96 2.88 1.12 -16.89
N SER A 97 2.28 -0.01 -17.24
CA SER A 97 0.82 -0.21 -17.27
C SER A 97 0.16 -0.08 -15.91
N ALA A 98 0.93 -0.20 -14.82
CA ALA A 98 0.52 0.12 -13.47
C ALA A 98 0.64 1.63 -13.21
N ARG A 99 -0.42 2.38 -13.54
CA ARG A 99 -0.60 3.77 -13.10
C ARG A 99 -1.66 3.82 -12.01
N MET A 100 -1.44 4.62 -10.97
CA MET A 100 -2.54 4.99 -10.06
C MET A 100 -3.56 5.77 -10.88
N ALA A 101 -4.77 5.24 -11.02
CA ALA A 101 -5.89 6.01 -11.56
C ALA A 101 -6.18 7.21 -10.64
N GLU A 102 -6.85 8.24 -11.17
CA GLU A 102 -7.44 9.28 -10.33
C GLU A 102 -8.22 8.62 -9.19
N VAL A 103 -8.00 9.09 -7.97
CA VAL A 103 -8.63 8.53 -6.76
C VAL A 103 -10.15 8.68 -6.92
N ILE A 104 -10.80 7.63 -7.41
CA ILE A 104 -12.25 7.54 -7.34
C ILE A 104 -12.57 7.47 -5.84
N PRO A 105 -13.38 8.38 -5.29
CA PRO A 105 -13.78 8.29 -3.89
C PRO A 105 -14.63 7.02 -3.72
N MET A 106 -13.97 5.90 -3.43
CA MET A 106 -14.64 4.69 -2.99
C MET A 106 -15.29 5.00 -1.65
N SER A 107 -16.59 4.73 -1.54
CA SER A 107 -17.28 4.74 -0.26
C SER A 107 -16.49 3.86 0.71
N LYS A 108 -16.08 4.42 1.85
CA LYS A 108 -15.38 3.66 2.89
C LYS A 108 -16.19 2.40 3.21
N PRO A 109 -15.59 1.20 3.28
CA PRO A 109 -16.27 0.05 3.84
C PRO A 109 -16.57 0.38 5.30
N SER A 110 -17.82 0.74 5.60
CA SER A 110 -18.24 1.14 6.95
C SER A 110 -18.55 -0.05 7.86
N LYS A 111 -18.49 -1.27 7.31
CA LYS A 111 -18.70 -2.51 8.05
C LYS A 111 -17.34 -3.02 8.52
N MET A 112 -17.23 -3.22 9.83
CA MET A 112 -16.14 -3.99 10.42
C MET A 112 -16.63 -5.42 10.65
N ILE A 113 -15.73 -6.39 10.57
CA ILE A 113 -16.01 -7.78 10.96
C ILE A 113 -15.14 -8.16 12.16
N PRO A 114 -15.65 -9.01 13.06
CA PRO A 114 -14.89 -9.46 14.21
C PRO A 114 -13.77 -10.43 13.78
N VAL A 115 -12.63 -10.32 14.46
CA VAL A 115 -11.58 -11.33 14.46
C VAL A 115 -11.84 -12.27 15.63
N LEU A 116 -11.99 -13.56 15.33
CA LEU A 116 -12.35 -14.62 16.26
C LEU A 116 -11.25 -15.68 16.35
N GLY A 117 -11.28 -16.46 17.42
CA GLY A 117 -10.43 -17.65 17.60
C GLY A 117 -9.19 -17.35 18.44
N GLU A 118 -9.19 -17.81 19.69
CA GLU A 118 -8.02 -17.73 20.57
C GLU A 118 -7.03 -18.84 20.24
N VAL A 119 -5.80 -18.45 19.92
CA VAL A 119 -4.71 -19.39 19.62
C VAL A 119 -4.30 -20.08 20.92
N VAL A 120 -4.41 -21.41 20.96
CA VAL A 120 -4.07 -22.18 22.17
C VAL A 120 -2.59 -22.58 22.20
N GLY A 121 -1.91 -22.51 21.05
CA GLY A 121 -0.54 -22.99 20.91
C GLY A 121 -0.50 -24.52 20.90
N GLY A 122 -0.48 -25.08 19.70
CA GLY A 122 -0.31 -26.52 19.46
C GLY A 122 0.29 -26.74 18.08
N ASP A 123 0.84 -27.94 17.82
CA ASP A 123 1.63 -28.21 16.61
C ASP A 123 0.86 -27.99 15.29
N ASP A 124 -0.48 -28.06 15.31
CA ASP A 124 -1.33 -27.95 14.12
C ASP A 124 -2.08 -26.61 13.97
N GLY A 125 -1.81 -25.62 14.86
CA GLY A 125 -2.44 -24.28 14.83
C GLY A 125 -3.92 -24.32 15.20
N GLU A 126 -4.21 -24.73 16.43
CA GLU A 126 -5.57 -24.91 16.95
C GLU A 126 -6.13 -23.62 17.57
N TYR A 127 -7.42 -23.36 17.33
CA TYR A 127 -8.12 -22.20 17.87
C TYR A 127 -9.24 -22.61 18.81
N ILE A 128 -9.47 -21.85 19.88
CA ILE A 128 -10.71 -21.94 20.66
C ILE A 128 -11.71 -20.93 20.12
N PHE A 129 -12.84 -21.42 19.63
CA PHE A 129 -13.97 -20.58 19.22
C PHE A 129 -15.02 -20.51 20.34
N ASN A 130 -14.69 -19.77 21.41
CA ASN A 130 -15.59 -19.49 22.54
C ASN A 130 -16.52 -18.27 22.32
N GLY A 131 -16.48 -17.66 21.13
CA GLY A 131 -17.25 -16.47 20.80
C GLY A 131 -16.61 -15.15 21.23
N GLN A 132 -15.42 -15.17 21.83
CA GLN A 132 -14.68 -13.97 22.18
C GLN A 132 -14.14 -13.28 20.91
N VAL A 133 -14.35 -11.97 20.84
CA VAL A 133 -13.80 -11.12 19.77
C VAL A 133 -12.46 -10.57 20.22
N GLN A 134 -11.42 -10.80 19.41
CA GLN A 134 -10.08 -10.29 19.66
C GLN A 134 -9.89 -8.87 19.13
N ASP A 135 -10.40 -8.62 17.92
CA ASP A 135 -10.25 -7.35 17.22
C ASP A 135 -11.39 -7.15 16.22
N TYR A 136 -11.44 -5.99 15.59
CA TYR A 136 -12.32 -5.66 14.48
C TYR A 136 -11.51 -5.13 13.31
N ILE A 137 -11.73 -5.71 12.13
CA ILE A 137 -11.03 -5.33 10.90
C ILE A 137 -12.00 -4.88 9.82
N ALA A 138 -11.50 -4.15 8.83
CA ALA A 138 -12.31 -3.68 7.71
C ALA A 138 -12.91 -4.85 6.93
N CYS A 139 -14.22 -4.80 6.69
CA CYS A 139 -14.89 -5.83 5.92
C CYS A 139 -14.54 -5.69 4.43
N PRO A 140 -13.99 -6.72 3.77
CA PRO A 140 -13.75 -6.68 2.35
C PRO A 140 -15.09 -6.59 1.60
N PRO A 141 -15.14 -5.95 0.41
CA PRO A 141 -16.38 -5.79 -0.35
C PRO A 141 -17.12 -7.12 -0.63
N SER A 142 -16.39 -8.23 -0.76
CA SER A 142 -16.94 -9.57 -0.96
C SER A 142 -17.74 -10.11 0.23
N LEU A 143 -17.58 -9.56 1.44
CA LEU A 143 -18.29 -9.95 2.66
C LEU A 143 -19.27 -8.88 3.18
N ALA A 144 -19.40 -7.76 2.48
CA ALA A 144 -20.21 -6.62 2.93
C ALA A 144 -21.66 -7.03 3.27
N ASN A 145 -22.26 -7.89 2.44
CA ASN A 145 -23.66 -8.35 2.60
C ASN A 145 -23.76 -9.74 3.26
N VAL A 146 -22.65 -10.28 3.77
CA VAL A 146 -22.64 -11.61 4.40
C VAL A 146 -22.90 -11.47 5.89
N ALA A 147 -23.94 -12.14 6.38
CA ALA A 147 -24.26 -12.20 7.80
C ALA A 147 -23.19 -13.01 8.54
N ASN A 148 -22.81 -12.54 9.73
CA ASN A 148 -21.85 -13.18 10.63
C ASN A 148 -20.47 -13.44 10.02
N ALA A 149 -20.09 -12.77 8.92
CA ALA A 149 -18.75 -12.85 8.38
C ALA A 149 -17.71 -12.44 9.44
N TYR A 150 -16.61 -13.18 9.49
CA TYR A 150 -15.57 -13.01 10.50
C TYR A 150 -14.19 -13.29 9.89
N ALA A 151 -13.16 -12.96 10.65
CA ALA A 151 -11.78 -13.27 10.29
C ALA A 151 -11.07 -14.03 11.40
N VAL A 152 -9.97 -14.69 11.05
CA VAL A 152 -9.14 -15.49 11.96
C VAL A 152 -7.69 -15.24 11.60
N TRP A 153 -6.85 -15.02 12.62
CA TRP A 153 -5.40 -15.01 12.42
C TRP A 153 -4.91 -16.44 12.19
N VAL A 154 -4.05 -16.63 11.20
CA VAL A 154 -3.39 -17.90 10.95
C VAL A 154 -2.26 -18.05 11.96
N ASP A 155 -2.40 -19.06 12.80
CA ASP A 155 -1.38 -19.59 13.68
C ASP A 155 -0.90 -20.96 13.21
N GLY A 156 0.37 -21.25 13.48
CA GLY A 156 1.02 -22.48 13.07
C GLY A 156 1.35 -22.55 11.57
N GLU A 157 2.19 -23.51 11.21
CA GLU A 157 2.69 -23.65 9.84
C GLU A 157 1.90 -24.68 9.03
N SER A 158 0.81 -25.23 9.58
CA SER A 158 0.09 -26.39 9.01
C SER A 158 -0.36 -26.17 7.56
N MET A 159 -0.72 -24.93 7.21
CA MET A 159 -1.17 -24.55 5.87
C MET A 159 -0.09 -23.81 5.06
N SER A 160 1.15 -23.76 5.51
CA SER A 160 2.26 -23.21 4.72
C SER A 160 2.53 -24.08 3.49
N PRO A 161 2.78 -23.50 2.28
CA PRO A 161 2.99 -22.08 2.00
C PRO A 161 1.73 -21.29 1.61
N ARG A 162 0.55 -21.93 1.63
CA ARG A 162 -0.73 -21.32 1.24
C ARG A 162 -1.16 -20.22 2.20
N TYR A 163 -1.11 -20.51 3.50
CA TYR A 163 -1.29 -19.55 4.59
C TYR A 163 -0.12 -19.66 5.54
N ARG A 164 0.57 -18.54 5.76
CA ARG A 164 1.68 -18.45 6.69
C ARG A 164 1.23 -17.93 8.05
N PRO A 165 1.96 -18.26 9.13
CA PRO A 165 1.74 -17.64 10.44
C PRO A 165 1.67 -16.11 10.35
N GLY A 166 0.70 -15.53 11.04
CA GLY A 166 0.43 -14.09 11.05
C GLY A 166 -0.29 -13.55 9.81
N GLU A 167 -0.76 -14.40 8.89
CA GLU A 167 -1.73 -13.99 7.88
C GLU A 167 -3.14 -13.92 8.47
N LEU A 168 -3.98 -13.05 7.92
CA LEU A 168 -5.38 -12.93 8.29
C LEU A 168 -6.25 -13.56 7.22
N VAL A 169 -7.14 -14.48 7.60
CA VAL A 169 -8.09 -15.12 6.68
C VAL A 169 -9.51 -14.62 6.93
N TYR A 170 -10.26 -14.45 5.84
CA TYR A 170 -11.63 -13.92 5.86
C TYR A 170 -12.62 -15.02 5.49
N VAL A 171 -13.62 -15.21 6.35
CA VAL A 171 -14.46 -16.40 6.35
C VAL A 171 -15.91 -16.07 5.99
N HIS A 172 -16.50 -16.88 5.11
CA HIS A 172 -17.90 -16.75 4.71
C HIS A 172 -18.75 -17.87 5.33
N PRO A 173 -19.39 -17.67 6.49
CA PRO A 173 -20.10 -18.74 7.19
C PRO A 173 -21.37 -19.23 6.47
N ALA A 174 -22.05 -18.36 5.73
CA ALA A 174 -23.31 -18.70 5.07
C ALA A 174 -23.15 -19.47 3.74
N ARG A 175 -21.92 -19.83 3.33
CA ARG A 175 -21.65 -20.49 2.05
C ARG A 175 -21.17 -21.92 2.29
N PRO A 176 -21.71 -22.92 1.59
CA PRO A 176 -21.20 -24.28 1.70
C PRO A 176 -19.81 -24.38 1.07
N ALA A 177 -18.90 -25.10 1.74
CA ALA A 177 -17.57 -25.42 1.24
C ALA A 177 -17.63 -26.44 0.08
N ARG A 178 -16.75 -26.27 -0.90
CA ARG A 178 -16.57 -27.13 -2.07
C ARG A 178 -15.20 -27.79 -2.03
N ARG A 179 -15.07 -28.94 -2.69
CA ARG A 179 -13.79 -29.65 -2.77
C ARG A 179 -12.70 -28.72 -3.31
N GLY A 180 -11.58 -28.66 -2.59
CA GLY A 180 -10.45 -27.77 -2.87
C GLY A 180 -10.58 -26.37 -2.27
N ASP A 181 -11.70 -26.02 -1.62
CA ASP A 181 -11.79 -24.78 -0.86
C ASP A 181 -10.94 -24.87 0.41
N ASP A 182 -10.24 -23.80 0.73
CA ASP A 182 -9.65 -23.58 2.04
C ASP A 182 -10.77 -23.27 3.05
N VAL A 183 -10.76 -23.89 4.23
CA VAL A 183 -11.86 -23.79 5.21
C VAL A 183 -11.36 -23.56 6.63
N VAL A 184 -12.18 -22.87 7.43
CA VAL A 184 -12.15 -22.93 8.89
C VAL A 184 -13.17 -23.98 9.33
N VAL A 185 -12.71 -24.99 10.06
CA VAL A 185 -13.54 -26.06 10.61
C VAL A 185 -13.58 -25.95 12.11
N GLN A 186 -14.78 -26.06 12.69
CA GLN A 186 -14.95 -26.16 14.13
C GLN A 186 -15.36 -27.59 14.48
N VAL A 187 -14.66 -28.21 15.42
CA VAL A 187 -14.87 -29.59 15.85
C VAL A 187 -15.00 -29.63 17.36
N HIS A 188 -16.02 -30.32 17.88
CA HIS A 188 -16.10 -30.61 19.30
C HIS A 188 -15.00 -31.62 19.68
N PRO A 189 -14.17 -31.30 20.69
CA PRO A 189 -13.26 -32.29 21.25
C PRO A 189 -14.05 -33.43 21.89
N ARG A 190 -13.38 -34.59 22.06
CA ARG A 190 -14.00 -35.79 22.66
C ARG A 190 -14.32 -35.64 24.15
N GLU A 191 -13.69 -34.68 24.82
CA GLU A 191 -13.94 -34.37 26.23
C GLU A 191 -15.16 -33.45 26.38
N GLU A 192 -16.12 -33.89 27.19
CA GLU A 192 -17.39 -33.20 27.39
C GLU A 192 -17.20 -31.90 28.19
N GLY A 193 -17.79 -30.79 27.71
CA GLY A 193 -17.68 -29.47 28.34
C GLY A 193 -16.59 -28.54 27.79
N MET A 194 -15.77 -29.02 26.86
CA MET A 194 -14.73 -28.21 26.20
C MET A 194 -15.30 -27.41 25.02
N SER A 195 -14.74 -26.21 24.80
CA SER A 195 -15.12 -25.37 23.66
C SER A 195 -14.69 -26.01 22.32
N PRO A 196 -15.41 -25.77 21.22
CA PRO A 196 -15.02 -26.26 19.90
C PRO A 196 -13.61 -25.80 19.51
N LEU A 197 -12.83 -26.74 18.98
CA LEU A 197 -11.52 -26.49 18.41
C LEU A 197 -11.62 -26.14 16.93
N GLY A 198 -10.86 -25.14 16.54
CA GLY A 198 -10.77 -24.58 15.22
C GLY A 198 -9.57 -25.11 14.45
N TYR A 199 -9.77 -25.38 13.15
CA TYR A 199 -8.71 -25.80 12.25
C TYR A 199 -8.82 -25.05 10.92
N ILE A 200 -7.68 -24.59 10.39
CA ILE A 200 -7.57 -24.12 9.00
C ILE A 200 -6.98 -25.25 8.16
N LYS A 201 -7.72 -25.73 7.16
CA LYS A 201 -7.33 -26.86 6.29
C LYS A 201 -7.95 -26.72 4.89
N GLU A 202 -7.48 -27.50 3.92
CA GLU A 202 -8.15 -27.66 2.62
C GLU A 202 -9.27 -28.70 2.75
N TYR A 203 -10.47 -28.39 2.25
CA TYR A 203 -11.62 -29.28 2.26
C TYR A 203 -11.56 -30.28 1.10
N VAL A 204 -11.39 -31.56 1.42
CA VAL A 204 -11.37 -32.65 0.43
C VAL A 204 -12.78 -33.18 0.18
N GLY A 205 -13.64 -33.18 1.20
CA GLY A 205 -15.03 -33.60 1.10
C GLY A 205 -15.47 -34.56 2.21
N TRP A 206 -16.68 -35.07 2.09
CA TRP A 206 -17.20 -36.14 2.95
C TRP A 206 -16.89 -37.52 2.34
N ALA A 207 -16.42 -38.44 3.17
CA ALA A 207 -16.25 -39.85 2.86
C ALA A 207 -17.11 -40.67 3.83
N GLY A 208 -18.35 -40.98 3.42
CA GLY A 208 -19.34 -41.56 4.33
C GLY A 208 -19.66 -40.61 5.49
N ASN A 209 -19.45 -41.06 6.72
CA ASN A 209 -19.68 -40.27 7.94
C ASN A 209 -18.44 -39.48 8.42
N ARG A 210 -17.42 -39.33 7.57
CA ARG A 210 -16.20 -38.60 7.94
C ARG A 210 -15.96 -37.39 7.06
N LEU A 211 -15.62 -36.27 7.70
CA LEU A 211 -15.09 -35.09 7.05
C LEU A 211 -13.61 -35.31 6.77
N VAL A 212 -13.20 -35.20 5.51
CA VAL A 212 -11.81 -35.33 5.10
C VAL A 212 -11.24 -33.96 4.80
N LEU A 213 -10.14 -33.63 5.47
CA LEU A 213 -9.39 -32.39 5.31
C LEU A 213 -7.95 -32.71 4.91
N LYS A 214 -7.30 -31.78 4.23
CA LYS A 214 -5.90 -31.85 3.87
C LYS A 214 -5.12 -30.71 4.53
N GLN A 215 -3.98 -31.07 5.10
CA GLN A 215 -2.93 -30.16 5.58
C GLN A 215 -1.79 -30.14 4.57
N TYR A 216 -1.07 -29.03 4.44
CA TYR A 216 0.06 -28.91 3.52
C TYR A 216 1.42 -29.16 4.17
N ASN A 217 1.57 -28.87 5.46
CA ASN A 217 2.86 -28.97 6.15
C ASN A 217 2.75 -29.57 7.56
N PRO A 218 3.24 -30.80 7.80
CA PRO A 218 3.57 -31.78 6.78
C PRO A 218 2.30 -32.16 5.99
N GLU A 219 2.48 -32.59 4.74
CA GLU A 219 1.35 -33.02 3.92
C GLU A 219 0.70 -34.27 4.53
N LYS A 220 -0.53 -34.12 5.04
CA LYS A 220 -1.32 -35.21 5.63
C LYS A 220 -2.81 -34.99 5.41
N LYS A 221 -3.57 -36.09 5.40
CA LYS A 221 -5.04 -36.05 5.48
C LYS A 221 -5.47 -36.25 6.92
N ILE A 222 -6.46 -35.48 7.34
CA ILE A 222 -7.04 -35.53 8.67
C ILE A 222 -8.53 -35.82 8.51
N GLU A 223 -9.06 -36.67 9.37
CA GLU A 223 -10.46 -37.08 9.33
C GLU A 223 -11.14 -36.78 10.67
N PHE A 224 -12.36 -36.27 10.59
CA PHE A 224 -13.24 -36.07 11.74
C PHE A 224 -14.58 -36.76 11.53
N ASP A 225 -15.13 -37.36 12.57
CA ASP A 225 -16.47 -37.94 12.51
C ASP A 225 -17.51 -36.84 12.36
N ARG A 226 -18.56 -37.07 11.56
CA ARG A 226 -19.59 -36.06 11.25
C ARG A 226 -20.21 -35.45 12.49
N ASP A 227 -20.42 -36.27 13.52
CA ASP A 227 -21.10 -35.87 14.75
C ASP A 227 -20.24 -34.94 15.63
N SER A 228 -18.91 -34.90 15.43
CA SER A 228 -18.05 -33.94 16.10
C SER A 228 -17.90 -32.62 15.32
N VAL A 229 -18.25 -32.58 14.03
CA VAL A 229 -18.10 -31.37 13.21
C VAL A 229 -19.24 -30.39 13.48
N VAL A 230 -18.90 -29.23 14.02
CA VAL A 230 -19.85 -28.14 14.30
C VAL A 230 -20.13 -27.33 13.03
N SER A 231 -19.07 -26.93 12.35
CA SER A 231 -19.19 -26.09 11.15
C SER A 231 -17.97 -26.23 10.23
N VAL A 232 -18.22 -25.96 8.95
CA VAL A 232 -17.19 -25.89 7.89
C VAL A 232 -17.47 -24.63 7.09
N HIS A 233 -16.63 -23.61 7.25
CA HIS A 233 -16.82 -22.31 6.62
C HIS A 233 -15.69 -22.03 5.62
N PRO A 234 -15.99 -21.71 4.35
CA PRO A 234 -14.96 -21.40 3.36
C PRO A 234 -14.25 -20.07 3.64
N ILE A 235 -12.94 -20.08 3.44
CA ILE A 235 -12.08 -18.90 3.39
C ILE A 235 -12.13 -18.35 1.98
N ILE A 236 -12.42 -17.05 1.86
CA ILE A 236 -12.60 -16.41 0.55
C ILE A 236 -11.51 -15.39 0.20
N LEU A 237 -10.72 -14.96 1.20
CA LEU A 237 -9.66 -13.97 1.06
C LEU A 237 -8.63 -14.19 2.18
N SER A 238 -7.37 -13.86 1.92
CA SER A 238 -6.33 -13.74 2.94
C SER A 238 -5.41 -12.55 2.68
N GLY A 239 -4.72 -12.07 3.72
CA GLY A 239 -3.74 -11.00 3.62
C GLY A 239 -2.89 -10.84 4.87
N LYS A 240 -1.66 -10.33 4.70
CA LYS A 240 -0.70 -10.14 5.80
C LYS A 240 -0.78 -8.75 6.48
N TYR A 241 -1.39 -7.77 5.81
CA TYR A 241 -1.43 -6.36 6.25
C TYR A 241 -2.75 -5.68 5.86
N SER A 242 -3.88 -6.27 6.25
CA SER A 242 -5.22 -5.72 5.95
C SER A 242 -5.77 -4.83 7.05
#